data_AF-A0AAV6HG89-F1
#
_entry.id   AF-A0AAV6HG89-F1
#
_cell.length_a   1.000
_cell.length_b   1.000
_cell.length_c   1.000
_cell.angle_alpha   90.00
_cell.angle_beta   90.00
_cell.angle_gamma   90.00
#
_symmetry.space_group_name_H-M   'P 1'
#
loop_
_entity.id
_entity.type
_entity.pdbx_description
1 polymer ?
#
loop_
_entity_poly.entity_id
_entity_poly.type
_entity_poly.pdbx_seq_one_letter_code
_entity_poly.pdbx_strand_id
1 'polypeptide(L)'
;MRARTELAIIDHNINIGREQKTTLEGKPQYKDMYTKTTQQWVAKPVYEPTSQDFRKDLMEDVLKLREEKSLEPWPQIQADLNKTRIGAETPIRRTDSLLKIWKRRLFNTLSHV
;
A
#
# COMPACT_ATOMS: atom_id res chain seq x y z
N MET A 1 -16.46 -5.31 13.08
CA MET A 1 -15.00 -5.09 13.17
C MET A 1 -14.27 -5.13 11.82
N ARG A 2 -14.95 -5.39 10.68
CA ARG A 2 -14.30 -5.60 9.37
C ARG A 2 -13.66 -4.35 8.74
N ALA A 3 -14.39 -3.23 8.65
CA ALA A 3 -13.90 -2.00 8.03
C ALA A 3 -12.62 -1.44 8.69
N ARG A 4 -12.49 -1.59 10.02
CA ARG A 4 -11.28 -1.16 10.75
C ARG A 4 -10.06 -2.00 10.37
N THR A 5 -10.24 -3.31 10.19
CA THR A 5 -9.19 -4.22 9.75
C THR A 5 -8.77 -3.91 8.32
N GLU A 6 -9.73 -3.65 7.43
CA GLU A 6 -9.45 -3.28 6.03
C GLU A 6 -8.67 -1.96 5.93
N LEU A 7 -9.04 -0.94 6.71
CA LEU A 7 -8.26 0.31 6.80
C LEU A 7 -6.85 0.08 7.36
N ALA A 8 -6.69 -0.78 8.36
CA ALA A 8 -5.38 -1.12 8.91
C ALA A 8 -4.49 -1.85 7.89
N ILE A 9 -5.07 -2.68 7.02
CA ILE A 9 -4.35 -3.34 5.92
C ILE A 9 -3.88 -2.29 4.89
N ILE A 10 -4.74 -1.35 4.51
CA ILE A 10 -4.38 -0.27 3.58
C ILE A 10 -3.25 0.59 4.16
N ASP A 11 -3.39 0.99 5.43
CA ASP A 11 -2.36 1.78 6.14
C ASP A 11 -1.02 1.03 6.21
N HIS A 12 -1.04 -0.27 6.50
CA HIS A 12 0.16 -1.10 6.52
C HIS A 12 0.83 -1.18 5.14
N ASN A 13 0.06 -1.43 4.09
CA ASN A 13 0.57 -1.59 2.73
C ASN A 13 1.24 -0.31 2.21
N ILE A 14 0.68 0.86 2.54
CA ILE A 14 1.24 2.15 2.14
C ILE A 14 2.51 2.46 2.91
N ASN A 15 2.54 2.14 4.20
CA ASN A 15 3.65 2.46 5.10
C ASN A 15 4.71 1.35 5.19
N ILE A 16 4.66 0.35 4.30
CA ILE A 16 5.68 -0.70 4.21
C ILE A 16 6.91 -0.18 3.47
N GLY A 17 8.11 -0.57 3.91
CA GLY A 17 9.35 -0.17 3.25
C GLY A 17 9.76 1.29 3.45
N ARG A 18 9.26 1.95 4.50
CA ARG A 18 9.69 3.31 4.86
C ARG A 18 11.20 3.39 5.05
N GLU A 19 11.80 4.43 4.50
CA GLU A 19 13.23 4.69 4.63
C GLU A 19 13.54 5.28 6.01
N GLN A 20 14.80 5.13 6.42
CA GLN A 20 15.29 5.75 7.64
C GLN A 20 15.38 7.26 7.41
N LYS A 21 14.84 8.03 8.36
CA LYS A 21 14.88 9.49 8.30
C LYS A 21 16.33 9.96 8.34
N THR A 22 16.67 10.89 7.45
CA THR A 22 17.98 11.53 7.44
C THR A 22 17.95 12.87 8.19
N THR A 23 19.05 13.17 8.85
CA THR A 23 19.30 14.49 9.46
C THR A 23 19.56 15.51 8.34
N LEU A 24 19.55 16.81 8.67
CA LEU A 24 19.88 17.89 7.72
C LEU A 24 21.26 17.72 7.04
N GLU A 25 22.18 16.99 7.68
CA GLU A 25 23.51 16.64 7.15
C GLU A 25 23.51 15.37 6.27
N GLY A 26 22.34 14.78 5.98
CA GLY A 26 22.22 13.54 5.19
C GLY A 26 22.56 12.25 5.93
N LYS A 27 22.89 12.31 7.23
CA LYS A 27 23.20 11.12 8.05
C LYS A 27 21.93 10.44 8.57
N PRO A 28 21.88 9.09 8.66
CA PRO A 28 20.76 8.36 9.23
C PRO A 28 20.48 8.79 10.67
N GLN A 29 19.22 9.06 10.99
CA GLN A 29 18.79 9.52 12.31
C GLN A 29 18.51 8.33 13.24
N TYR A 30 19.06 8.40 14.46
CA TYR A 30 18.82 7.40 15.51
C TYR A 30 18.21 8.07 16.75
N LYS A 31 17.52 7.26 17.54
CA LYS A 31 17.01 7.63 18.86
C LYS A 31 17.54 6.65 19.88
N ASP A 32 18.13 7.18 20.94
CA ASP A 32 18.58 6.37 22.06
C ASP A 32 17.39 5.91 22.91
N MET A 33 17.35 4.62 23.19
CA MET A 33 16.30 4.03 24.00
C MET A 33 16.90 3.01 24.96
N TYR A 34 16.58 3.14 26.24
CA TYR A 34 16.94 2.14 27.24
C TYR A 34 15.98 0.94 27.15
N THR A 35 16.53 -0.24 26.92
CA THR A 35 15.76 -1.49 26.84
C THR A 35 15.72 -2.16 28.21
N LYS A 36 14.51 -2.33 28.77
CA LYS A 36 14.34 -2.98 30.08
C LYS A 36 14.82 -4.44 30.10
N THR A 37 14.68 -5.16 28.98
CA THR A 37 15.02 -6.58 28.88
C THR A 37 16.53 -6.83 28.95
N THR A 38 17.32 -6.04 28.24
CA THR A 38 18.79 -6.20 28.17
C THR A 38 19.54 -5.22 29.07
N GLN A 39 18.83 -4.29 29.72
CA GLN A 39 19.38 -3.27 30.62
C GLN A 39 20.51 -2.44 29.98
N GLN A 40 20.35 -2.11 28.70
CA GLN A 40 21.36 -1.40 27.92
C GLN A 40 20.73 -0.26 27.13
N TRP A 41 21.55 0.73 26.80
CA TRP A 41 21.19 1.79 25.86
C TRP A 41 21.40 1.31 24.43
N VAL A 42 20.35 1.38 23.62
CA VAL A 42 20.39 0.96 22.22
C VAL A 42 19.93 2.11 21.33
N ALA A 43 20.71 2.42 20.30
CA ALA A 43 20.34 3.37 19.26
C ALA A 43 19.37 2.70 18.27
N LYS A 44 18.12 3.14 18.24
CA LYS A 44 17.11 2.65 17.28
C LYS A 44 16.99 3.58 16.07
N PRO A 45 16.87 3.05 14.85
CA PRO A 45 16.66 3.89 13.66
C PRO A 45 15.32 4.61 13.75
N VAL A 46 15.30 5.89 13.38
CA VAL A 46 14.09 6.70 13.26
C VAL A 46 13.67 6.66 11.80
N TYR A 47 12.44 6.23 11.54
CA TYR A 47 11.88 6.18 10.18
C TYR A 47 11.13 7.46 9.84
N GLU A 48 10.87 7.65 8.55
CA GLU A 48 9.98 8.69 8.08
C GLU A 48 8.57 8.59 8.68
N PRO A 49 7.90 9.75 8.88
CA PRO A 49 6.53 9.79 9.37
C PRO A 49 5.60 9.01 8.45
N THR A 50 4.62 8.32 9.03
CA THR A 50 3.59 7.62 8.25
C THR A 50 2.71 8.61 7.50
N SER A 51 2.42 8.33 6.22
CA SER A 51 1.40 9.07 5.48
C SER A 51 0.03 8.39 5.64
N GLN A 52 -1.02 9.22 5.68
CA GLN A 52 -2.42 8.79 5.67
C GLN A 52 -3.20 9.49 4.54
N ASP A 53 -2.51 9.90 3.48
CA ASP A 53 -3.12 10.63 2.38
C ASP A 53 -4.20 9.84 1.65
N PHE A 54 -4.11 8.50 1.67
CA PHE A 54 -5.13 7.59 1.11
C PHE A 54 -6.54 7.81 1.66
N ARG A 55 -6.68 8.42 2.85
CA ARG A 55 -7.99 8.73 3.42
C ARG A 55 -8.71 9.80 2.61
N LYS A 56 -7.96 10.75 2.04
CA LYS A 56 -8.51 11.82 1.19
C LYS A 56 -9.03 11.21 -0.10
N ASP A 57 -8.21 10.39 -0.75
CA ASP A 57 -8.56 9.67 -1.97
C ASP A 57 -9.80 8.78 -1.76
N LEU A 58 -9.83 8.03 -0.65
CA LEU A 58 -10.98 7.19 -0.28
C LEU A 58 -12.26 8.00 -0.11
N MET A 59 -12.18 9.17 0.53
CA MET A 59 -13.34 10.05 0.71
C MET A 59 -13.81 10.64 -0.61
N GLU A 60 -12.89 11.04 -1.48
CA GLU A 60 -13.20 11.54 -2.82
C GLU A 60 -13.90 10.47 -3.67
N ASP A 61 -13.43 9.22 -3.62
CA ASP A 61 -14.05 8.09 -4.31
C ASP A 61 -15.46 7.80 -3.76
N VAL A 62 -15.67 7.88 -2.45
CA VAL A 62 -17.00 7.72 -1.85
C VAL A 62 -17.97 8.81 -2.30
N LEU A 63 -17.49 10.06 -2.42
CA LEU A 63 -18.30 11.18 -2.92
C LEU A 63 -18.65 10.98 -4.40
N LYS A 64 -17.69 10.59 -5.24
CA LYS A 64 -17.91 10.28 -6.66
C LYS A 64 -18.94 9.17 -6.84
N LEU A 65 -18.83 8.07 -6.08
CA LEU A 65 -19.81 6.98 -6.11
C LEU A 65 -21.22 7.45 -5.75
N ARG A 66 -21.33 8.39 -4.81
CA ARG A 66 -22.62 8.96 -4.41
C ARG A 66 -23.21 9.85 -5.52
N GLU A 67 -22.38 10.65 -6.18
CA GLU A 67 -22.78 11.58 -7.23
C GLU A 67 -23.15 10.86 -8.54
N GLU A 68 -22.36 9.88 -8.96
CA GLU A 68 -22.56 9.14 -10.21
C GLU A 68 -23.82 8.26 -10.17
N LYS A 69 -24.40 8.00 -8.98
CA LYS A 69 -25.63 7.23 -8.78
C LYS A 69 -25.67 5.92 -9.58
N SER A 70 -24.50 5.37 -9.88
CA SER A 70 -24.29 4.23 -10.76
C SER A 70 -24.07 3.00 -9.89
N LEU A 71 -25.13 2.21 -9.75
CA LEU A 71 -25.12 0.88 -9.14
C LEU A 71 -24.50 -0.15 -10.10
N GLU A 72 -23.43 0.18 -10.81
CA GLU A 72 -22.66 -0.90 -11.43
C GLU A 72 -21.88 -1.58 -10.30
N PRO A 73 -22.18 -2.87 -10.00
CA PRO A 73 -21.57 -3.55 -8.89
C PRO A 73 -20.05 -3.51 -9.08
N TRP A 74 -19.34 -3.06 -8.05
CA TRP A 74 -17.88 -3.18 -7.97
C TRP A 74 -17.50 -4.57 -8.50
N PRO A 75 -16.59 -4.66 -9.49
CA PRO A 75 -16.26 -5.94 -10.12
C PRO A 75 -15.80 -6.87 -9.00
N GLN A 76 -16.65 -7.83 -8.66
CA GLN A 76 -16.29 -8.85 -7.69
C GLN A 76 -15.18 -9.64 -8.35
N ILE A 77 -13.97 -9.48 -7.84
CA ILE A 77 -12.88 -10.39 -8.16
C ILE A 77 -13.36 -11.74 -7.66
N GLN A 78 -13.92 -12.56 -8.55
CA GLN A 78 -14.19 -13.96 -8.26
C GLN A 78 -12.82 -14.56 -7.95
N ALA A 79 -12.57 -14.82 -6.67
CA ALA A 79 -11.45 -15.65 -6.29
C ALA A 79 -11.70 -16.99 -6.97
N ASP A 80 -10.97 -17.26 -8.05
CA ASP A 80 -10.95 -18.58 -8.66
C ASP A 80 -10.39 -19.55 -7.60
N LEU A 81 -11.30 -20.17 -6.86
CA LEU A 81 -11.00 -21.16 -5.83
C LEU A 81 -10.59 -22.51 -6.44
N ASN A 82 -10.47 -22.62 -7.78
CA ASN A 82 -10.15 -23.85 -8.48
C ASN A 82 -8.76 -23.85 -9.12
N LYS A 83 -7.70 -23.57 -8.36
CA LYS A 83 -6.35 -24.04 -8.71
C LYS A 83 -5.61 -24.58 -7.51
N THR A 84 -5.98 -25.78 -7.07
CA THR A 84 -5.06 -26.66 -6.36
C THR A 84 -4.74 -27.89 -7.20
N ARG A 85 -3.44 -28.17 -7.31
CA ARG A 85 -2.77 -29.38 -7.82
C ARG A 85 -2.76 -29.60 -9.33
N ILE A 86 -1.62 -29.28 -9.96
CA ILE A 86 -0.64 -30.24 -10.48
C ILE A 86 0.70 -29.47 -10.57
N GLY A 87 1.78 -30.07 -10.12
CA GLY A 87 3.10 -29.45 -10.09
C GLY A 87 3.63 -29.13 -11.48
N ALA A 88 4.22 -27.95 -11.63
CA ALA A 88 5.32 -27.65 -12.54
C ALA A 88 5.87 -26.28 -12.14
N GLU A 89 7.17 -26.24 -11.89
CA GLU A 89 7.94 -25.08 -11.52
C GLU A 89 7.83 -23.99 -12.61
N THR A 90 7.26 -22.84 -12.24
CA THR A 90 7.76 -21.55 -12.73
C THR A 90 7.53 -20.52 -11.61
N PRO A 91 8.53 -19.70 -11.25
CA PRO A 91 8.33 -18.67 -10.25
C PRO A 91 7.40 -17.63 -10.87
N ILE A 92 6.14 -17.61 -10.43
CA ILE A 92 5.19 -16.55 -10.73
C ILE A 92 5.78 -15.27 -10.14
N ARG A 93 6.47 -14.48 -10.97
CA ARG A 93 6.84 -13.11 -10.64
C ARG A 93 5.53 -12.36 -10.36
N ARG A 94 5.26 -12.07 -9.09
CA ARG A 94 4.17 -11.21 -8.64
C ARG A 94 4.43 -9.77 -9.10
N THR A 95 4.31 -9.47 -10.39
CA THR A 95 4.46 -8.08 -10.88
C THR A 95 3.48 -7.67 -11.99
N ASP A 96 2.64 -8.55 -12.53
CA ASP A 96 2.07 -8.26 -13.86
C ASP A 96 0.56 -7.99 -13.93
N SER A 97 -0.20 -8.07 -12.83
CA SER A 97 -1.65 -7.77 -12.86
C SER A 97 -1.99 -6.33 -12.48
N LEU A 98 -1.36 -5.75 -11.44
CA LEU A 98 -1.66 -4.38 -11.01
C LEU A 98 -1.00 -3.31 -11.90
N LEU A 99 0.18 -3.60 -12.49
CA LEU A 99 0.86 -2.69 -13.42
C LEU A 99 0.16 -2.57 -14.78
N LYS A 100 -0.57 -3.60 -15.24
CA LYS A 100 -1.36 -3.54 -16.48
C LYS A 100 -2.57 -2.61 -16.37
N ILE A 101 -3.17 -2.50 -15.18
CA ILE A 101 -4.33 -1.63 -14.94
C ILE A 101 -3.90 -0.16 -14.93
N TRP A 102 -2.73 0.15 -14.37
CA TRP A 102 -2.20 1.52 -14.33
C TRP A 102 -1.62 2.00 -15.68
N LYS A 103 -0.97 1.12 -16.46
CA LYS A 103 -0.46 1.50 -17.80
C LYS A 103 -1.57 1.83 -18.80
N ARG A 104 -2.78 1.28 -18.64
CA ARG A 104 -3.92 1.56 -19.53
C ARG A 104 -4.55 2.94 -19.29
N ARG A 105 -4.32 3.55 -18.11
CA ARG A 105 -4.82 4.89 -17.75
C ARG A 105 -3.86 6.02 -18.18
N LEU A 106 -2.57 5.74 -18.33
CA LEU A 106 -1.56 6.70 -18.83
C LEU A 106 -1.53 6.84 -20.36
N PHE A 107 -2.05 5.88 -21.12
CA PHE A 107 -2.00 5.91 -22.59
C PHE A 107 -3.18 6.67 -23.24
N ASN A 108 -4.25 6.95 -22.50
CA ASN A 108 -5.45 7.62 -23.04
C ASN A 108 -5.45 9.15 -22.90
N THR A 109 -4.34 9.76 -22.46
CA THR A 109 -4.19 11.22 -22.35
C THR A 109 -3.23 11.83 -23.38
N LEU A 110 -2.73 11.05 -24.35
CA LEU A 110 -1.80 11.53 -25.39
C LEU A 110 -2.27 11.30 -26.83
N SER A 111 -3.56 11.00 -27.05
CA SER A 111 -4.11 10.78 -28.40
C SER A 111 -5.26 11.73 -28.77
N HIS A 112 -5.35 12.91 -28.15
CA HIS A 112 -6.17 14.04 -28.60
C HIS A 112 -5.34 15.33 -28.53
N VAL A 113 -4.38 15.42 -29.45
CA VAL A 113 -3.97 16.66 -30.11
C VAL A 113 -4.03 16.39 -31.60
#